data_AF-A0A1F7Y4Y5-F1
#
_entry.id   AF-A0A1F7Y4Y5-F1
#
_cell.length_a   1.000
_cell.length_b   1.000
_cell.length_c   1.000
_cell.angle_alpha   90.00
_cell.angle_beta   90.00
_cell.angle_gamma   90.00
#
_symmetry.space_group_name_H-M   'P 1'
#
loop_
_entity.id
_entity.type
_entity.pdbx_description
1 polymer ?
#
loop_
_entity_poly.entity_id
_entity_poly.type
_entity_poly.pdbx_seq_one_letter_code
_entity_poly.pdbx_strand_id
1 'polypeptide(L)'
;MPTIISITKARENLPKLTEEVYFKGKTFIIEKRGIPMAKIIKADKSTTKLKGRRKDIEKAIKMAGEIKGIWNDKKWKNKSSVEIANYLRQKTQNSHAS
;
A
#
# COMPACT_ATOMS: atom_id res chain seq x y z
N MET A 1 -13.30 -14.67 9.93
CA MET A 1 -13.50 -15.12 8.54
C MET A 1 -13.36 -13.91 7.61
N PRO A 2 -12.77 -14.07 6.41
CA PRO A 2 -12.63 -12.96 5.46
C PRO A 2 -13.99 -12.57 4.86
N THR A 3 -14.27 -11.26 4.78
CA THR A 3 -15.48 -10.74 4.16
C THR A 3 -15.28 -10.59 2.65
N ILE A 4 -16.19 -11.14 1.86
CA ILE A 4 -16.15 -11.06 0.40
C ILE A 4 -16.87 -9.78 -0.07
N ILE A 5 -16.22 -9.00 -0.92
CA ILE A 5 -16.76 -7.76 -1.50
C ILE A 5 -16.51 -7.70 -3.00
N SER A 6 -17.43 -7.10 -3.76
CA SER A 6 -17.20 -6.86 -5.19
C SER A 6 -16.18 -5.74 -5.42
N ILE A 7 -15.48 -5.79 -6.56
CA ILE A 7 -14.50 -4.78 -6.95
C ILE A 7 -15.11 -3.38 -7.07
N THR A 8 -16.38 -3.26 -7.45
CA THR A 8 -17.09 -1.98 -7.54
C THR A 8 -17.29 -1.39 -6.14
N LYS A 9 -17.85 -2.18 -5.21
CA LYS A 9 -18.05 -1.75 -3.81
C LYS A 9 -16.72 -1.44 -3.11
N ALA A 10 -15.67 -2.20 -3.43
CA ALA A 10 -14.34 -1.97 -2.92
C ALA A 10 -13.76 -0.63 -3.38
N ARG A 11 -14.03 -0.23 -4.63
CA ARG A 11 -13.57 1.05 -5.20
C ARG A 11 -14.24 2.25 -4.54
N GLU A 12 -15.56 2.17 -4.36
CA GLU A 12 -16.35 3.24 -3.73
C GLU A 12 -16.00 3.46 -2.26
N ASN A 13 -15.65 2.39 -1.54
CA ASN A 13 -15.45 2.42 -0.09
C ASN A 13 -13.99 2.16 0.34
N LEU A 14 -13.03 2.37 -0.55
CA LEU A 14 -11.64 2.00 -0.31
C LEU A 14 -11.05 2.61 0.99
N PRO A 15 -11.25 3.91 1.31
CA PRO A 15 -10.72 4.50 2.54
C PRO A 15 -11.26 3.81 3.80
N LYS A 16 -12.58 3.57 3.86
CA LYS A 16 -13.23 2.91 4.98
C LYS A 16 -12.76 1.46 5.15
N LEU A 17 -12.57 0.74 4.04
CA LEU A 17 -12.05 -0.63 4.06
C LEU A 17 -10.63 -0.66 4.65
N THR A 18 -9.77 0.29 4.26
CA THR A 18 -8.41 0.37 4.80
C THR A 18 -8.37 0.67 6.29
N GLU A 19 -9.27 1.53 6.79
CA GLU A 19 -9.40 1.80 8.23
C GLU A 19 -9.89 0.57 9.00
N GLU A 20 -10.90 -0.13 8.50
CA GLU A 20 -11.41 -1.34 9.12
C GLU A 20 -10.35 -2.46 9.17
N VAL A 21 -9.53 -2.57 8.12
CA VAL A 21 -8.41 -3.52 8.08
C VAL A 21 -7.33 -3.12 9.09
N TYR A 22 -6.97 -1.84 9.15
CA TYR A 22 -5.88 -1.36 10.01
C TYR A 22 -6.25 -1.39 11.49
N PHE A 23 -7.38 -0.77 11.85
CA PHE A 23 -7.81 -0.62 13.24
C PHE A 23 -8.51 -1.85 13.80
N LYS A 24 -9.39 -2.48 13.00
CA LYS A 24 -10.23 -3.61 13.47
C LYS A 24 -9.66 -4.98 13.09
N GLY A 25 -8.56 -5.03 12.34
CA GLY A 25 -7.93 -6.28 11.91
C GLY A 25 -8.79 -7.11 10.95
N LYS A 26 -9.79 -6.49 10.29
CA LYS A 26 -10.63 -7.20 9.33
C LYS A 26 -9.83 -7.61 8.10
N THR A 27 -10.33 -8.65 7.42
CA THR A 27 -9.77 -9.15 6.17
C THR A 27 -10.85 -9.12 5.10
N PHE A 28 -10.53 -8.60 3.92
CA PHE A 28 -11.46 -8.56 2.79
C PHE A 28 -10.90 -9.32 1.59
N ILE A 29 -11.78 -10.02 0.87
CA ILE A 29 -11.49 -10.60 -0.44
C ILE A 29 -12.27 -9.80 -1.47
N ILE A 30 -11.55 -9.24 -2.46
CA ILE A 30 -12.13 -8.49 -3.56
C ILE A 30 -12.41 -9.47 -4.70
N GLU A 31 -13.65 -9.51 -5.15
CA GLU A 31 -14.09 -10.34 -6.27
C GLU A 31 -14.55 -9.52 -7.46
N LYS A 32 -14.34 -10.07 -8.66
CA LYS A 32 -14.93 -9.56 -9.90
C LYS A 32 -15.73 -10.68 -10.54
N ARG A 33 -17.06 -10.50 -10.62
CA ARG A 33 -17.99 -11.51 -11.19
C ARG A 33 -17.87 -12.89 -10.49
N GLY A 34 -17.75 -12.89 -9.16
CA GLY A 34 -17.61 -14.12 -8.36
C GLY A 34 -16.22 -14.75 -8.39
N ILE A 35 -15.25 -14.14 -9.07
CA ILE A 35 -13.86 -14.61 -9.11
C ILE A 35 -13.02 -13.79 -8.11
N PRO A 36 -12.35 -14.41 -7.13
CA PRO A 36 -11.47 -13.72 -6.19
C PRO A 36 -10.21 -13.21 -6.88
N MET A 37 -9.97 -11.91 -6.74
CA MET A 37 -8.88 -11.18 -7.42
C MET A 37 -7.80 -10.73 -6.45
N ALA A 38 -8.17 -10.23 -5.28
CA ALA A 38 -7.24 -9.64 -4.33
C ALA A 38 -7.69 -9.84 -2.89
N LYS A 39 -6.74 -9.78 -1.95
CA LYS A 39 -6.99 -9.87 -0.52
C LYS A 39 -6.42 -8.63 0.17
N ILE A 40 -7.24 -7.96 0.96
CA ILE A 40 -6.83 -6.83 1.81
C ILE A 40 -6.65 -7.35 3.24
N ILE A 41 -5.44 -7.23 3.78
CA ILE A 41 -5.07 -7.63 5.14
C ILE A 41 -4.31 -6.50 5.84
N LYS A 42 -4.28 -6.55 7.17
CA LYS A 42 -3.49 -5.63 7.98
C LYS A 42 -2.01 -5.84 7.69
N ALA A 43 -1.27 -4.75 7.50
CA ALA A 43 0.17 -4.77 7.31
C ALA A 43 0.86 -4.77 8.68
N ASP A 44 0.91 -5.92 9.35
CA ASP A 44 1.60 -6.08 10.64
C ASP A 44 2.81 -7.03 10.57
N LYS A 45 3.65 -7.04 11.62
CA LYS A 45 4.86 -7.88 11.70
C LYS A 45 4.54 -9.40 11.71
N SER A 46 3.28 -9.77 11.94
CA SER A 46 2.85 -11.17 12.03
C SER A 46 2.42 -11.73 10.67
N THR A 47 1.71 -10.92 9.87
CA THR A 47 1.31 -11.20 8.48
C THR A 47 2.51 -11.23 7.52
N THR A 48 3.65 -10.66 7.91
CA THR A 48 4.93 -10.72 7.18
C THR A 48 5.62 -12.09 7.22
N LYS A 49 5.16 -13.03 8.05
CA LYS A 49 5.73 -14.40 8.15
C LYS A 49 5.28 -15.37 7.06
N LEU A 50 4.40 -14.98 6.14
CA LEU A 50 3.98 -15.84 5.01
C LEU A 50 5.11 -15.94 3.97
N LYS A 51 5.83 -17.06 4.05
CA LYS A 51 6.83 -17.64 3.14
C LYS A 51 6.73 -17.11 1.69
N GLY A 52 7.74 -16.33 1.27
CA GLY A 52 8.03 -16.10 -0.16
C GLY A 52 8.33 -14.65 -0.58
N ARG A 53 7.82 -13.62 0.12
CA ARG A 53 7.91 -12.21 -0.35
C ARG A 53 8.56 -11.24 0.64
N ARG A 54 9.48 -11.73 1.47
CA ARG A 54 10.14 -10.92 2.51
C ARG A 54 10.87 -9.70 1.93
N LYS A 55 11.54 -9.87 0.78
CA LYS A 55 12.25 -8.78 0.08
C LYS A 55 11.31 -7.73 -0.49
N ASP A 56 10.20 -8.12 -1.13
CA ASP A 56 9.27 -7.16 -1.75
C ASP A 56 8.50 -6.37 -0.70
N ILE A 57 8.14 -7.02 0.41
CA ILE A 57 7.45 -6.36 1.52
C ILE A 57 8.43 -5.46 2.28
N GLU A 58 9.68 -5.88 2.52
CA GLU A 58 10.73 -5.00 3.05
C GLU A 58 10.99 -3.81 2.14
N LYS A 59 11.02 -4.02 0.82
CA LYS A 59 11.19 -2.95 -0.17
C LYS A 59 10.01 -1.98 -0.16
N ALA A 60 8.78 -2.47 -0.01
CA ALA A 60 7.58 -1.65 0.11
C ALA A 60 7.54 -0.87 1.44
N ILE A 61 7.91 -1.49 2.56
CA ILE A 61 8.02 -0.84 3.87
C ILE A 61 9.13 0.22 3.86
N LYS A 62 10.27 -0.08 3.24
CA LYS A 62 11.38 0.86 3.06
C LYS A 62 10.95 2.04 2.18
N MET A 63 10.28 1.79 1.06
CA MET A 63 9.70 2.86 0.22
C MET A 63 8.68 3.69 0.99
N ALA A 64 7.77 3.09 1.75
CA ALA A 64 6.80 3.81 2.56
C ALA A 64 7.48 4.63 3.68
N GLY A 65 8.56 4.12 4.25
CA GLY A 65 9.41 4.83 5.22
C GLY A 65 10.18 5.99 4.60
N GLU A 66 10.75 5.81 3.41
CA GLU A 66 11.40 6.88 2.64
C GLU A 66 10.40 7.95 2.20
N ILE A 67 9.18 7.57 1.80
CA ILE A 67 8.10 8.49 1.51
C ILE A 67 7.69 9.24 2.78
N LYS A 68 7.49 8.57 3.92
CA LYS A 68 7.28 9.25 5.22
C LYS A 68 8.45 10.16 5.61
N GLY A 69 9.68 9.79 5.26
CA GLY A 69 10.86 10.62 5.40
C GLY A 69 10.76 11.89 4.55
N ILE A 70 10.33 11.78 3.30
CA ILE A 70 10.01 12.91 2.43
C ILE A 70 8.94 13.81 3.07
N TRP A 71 7.88 13.25 3.66
CA TRP A 71 6.83 14.05 4.31
C TRP A 71 7.28 14.74 5.62
N ASN A 72 8.24 14.17 6.35
CA ASN A 72 8.75 14.71 7.62
C ASN A 72 10.02 15.56 7.48
N ASP A 73 10.70 15.51 6.34
CA ASP A 73 11.92 16.27 6.10
C ASP A 73 11.59 17.73 5.75
N LYS A 74 12.20 18.68 6.46
CA LYS A 74 11.91 20.14 6.34
C LYS A 74 12.02 20.63 4.90
N LYS A 75 12.83 19.96 4.08
CA LYS A 75 13.03 20.27 2.65
C LYS A 75 11.75 20.15 1.80
N TRP A 76 10.78 19.35 2.23
CA TRP A 76 9.55 19.05 1.47
C TRP A 76 8.28 19.64 2.08
N LYS A 77 8.39 20.33 3.22
CA LYS A 77 7.28 20.86 4.01
C LYS A 77 6.33 21.80 3.23
N ASN A 78 6.78 22.37 2.11
CA ASN A 78 6.02 23.26 1.23
C ASN A 78 6.06 22.83 -0.26
N LYS A 79 6.47 21.59 -0.55
CA LYS A 79 6.54 21.08 -1.93
C LYS A 79 5.17 20.54 -2.36
N SER A 80 4.77 20.84 -3.59
CA SER A 80 3.49 20.37 -4.10
C SER A 80 3.49 18.85 -4.30
N SER A 81 2.31 18.23 -4.23
CA SER A 81 2.13 16.80 -4.49
C SER A 81 2.67 16.37 -5.86
N VAL A 82 2.67 17.28 -6.84
CA VAL A 82 3.21 17.05 -8.20
C VAL A 82 4.74 16.97 -8.19
N GLU A 83 5.41 17.85 -7.45
CA GLU A 83 6.87 17.82 -7.31
C GLU A 83 7.35 16.56 -6.60
N ILE A 84 6.64 16.13 -5.56
CA ILE A 84 6.92 14.89 -4.83
C ILE A 84 6.75 13.67 -5.75
N ALA A 85 5.67 13.62 -6.54
CA ALA A 85 5.42 12.54 -7.48
C ALA A 85 6.47 12.47 -8.60
N ASN A 86 6.90 13.61 -9.14
CA ASN A 86 7.94 13.68 -10.18
C ASN A 86 9.30 13.21 -9.64
N TYR A 87 9.65 13.60 -8.42
CA TYR A 87 10.88 13.14 -7.76
C TYR A 87 10.89 11.62 -7.56
N LEU A 88 9.78 11.04 -7.08
CA LEU A 88 9.66 9.59 -6.90
C LEU A 88 9.73 8.83 -8.23
N ARG A 89 9.15 9.38 -9.31
CA ARG A 89 9.25 8.82 -10.67
C ARG A 89 10.69 8.81 -11.18
N GLN A 90 11.41 9.94 -11.10
CA GLN A 90 12.82 10.02 -11.51
C GLN A 90 13.70 9.06 -10.71
N LYS A 91 13.53 9.00 -9.39
CA LYS A 91 14.29 8.07 -8.54
C LYS A 91 14.07 6.61 -8.93
N THR A 92 12.83 6.26 -9.28
CA THR A 92 12.48 4.89 -9.72
C THR A 92 13.10 4.57 -11.08
N GLN A 93 13.04 5.50 -12.05
CA GLN A 93 13.67 5.32 -13.36
C GLN A 93 15.19 5.13 -13.27
N ASN A 94 15.87 5.94 -12.46
CA ASN A 94 17.33 5.84 -12.28
C ASN A 94 17.74 4.52 -11.62
N SER A 95 16.88 3.93 -10.78
CA SER A 95 17.17 2.63 -10.14
C SER A 95 17.03 1.42 -11.08
N HIS A 96 16.42 1.60 -12.26
CA HIS A 96 16.24 0.57 -13.28
C HIS A 96 17.18 0.72 -14.48
N ALA A 97 18.00 1.78 -14.50
CA ALA A 97 18.97 2.06 -15.56
C ALA A 97 20.39 1.55 -15.22
N SER A 98 20.55 0.69 -14.21
CA SER A 98 21.81 0.07 -13.78
C SER A 98 21.69 -1.45 -13.79
#